data_AF-A0A536EVG7-F1
#
_entry.id   AF-A0A536EVG7-F1
#
_cell.length_a   1.000
_cell.length_b   1.000
_cell.length_c   1.000
_cell.angle_alpha   90.00
_cell.angle_beta   90.00
_cell.angle_gamma   90.00
#
_symmetry.space_group_name_H-M   'P 1'
#
loop_
_entity.id
_entity.type
_entity.pdbx_description
1 polymer ?
#
loop_
_entity_poly.entity_id
_entity_poly.type
_entity_poly.pdbx_seq_one_letter_code
_entity_poly.pdbx_strand_id
1 'polypeptide(L)'
;MGFDATYSVRDIYYPRVGDANHTMGNVCRAGFFIDGKFAWLDDAAWERKLGYAEDSLVSDVTLGHPGLGITVKFEDYIDLARNWFIRNVSVTSPTGFAVGRVFFHYDWFIEGSDIGNTVLYEPRHRGVIAYKANRYFLVGGQCDSAFGISTWANGKKGNGLAGTWVDAEDGMLGQNPIEQGSVDCTVGFDLGSAVPNQPRTMTHWLCMGTRLSDVTTYGQELIVSKGAETYRDRTRTYWQVWSEKDHRHIDEELGHGVTDLYRRSVLTARTHVDNRGAVIASTDFDITKFARDTYAYAWPRDGALVANALDRAGHEDVTREF
;
A
#
# COMPACT_ATOMS: atom_id res chain seq x y z
N MET A 1 -0.91 -2.29 6.09
CA MET A 1 -1.13 -1.02 5.36
C MET A 1 -2.55 -0.58 5.64
N GLY A 2 -2.75 0.62 6.16
CA GLY A 2 -4.07 1.24 6.32
C GLY A 2 -4.34 2.21 5.17
N PHE A 3 -5.58 2.22 4.67
CA PHE A 3 -6.06 3.14 3.65
C PHE A 3 -7.26 3.91 4.20
N ASP A 4 -7.45 5.15 3.75
CA ASP A 4 -8.67 5.90 4.02
C ASP A 4 -9.75 5.66 2.94
N ALA A 5 -10.91 6.32 3.12
CA ALA A 5 -12.03 6.27 2.18
C ALA A 5 -11.71 6.88 0.79
N THR A 6 -10.61 7.62 0.65
CA THR A 6 -10.15 8.15 -0.64
C THR A 6 -9.19 7.21 -1.35
N TYR A 7 -8.89 6.06 -0.75
CA TYR A 7 -7.88 5.10 -1.20
C TYR A 7 -6.42 5.62 -1.11
N SER A 8 -6.21 6.62 -0.25
CA SER A 8 -4.86 7.10 0.09
C SER A 8 -4.28 6.22 1.20
N VAL A 9 -2.98 5.93 1.13
CA VAL A 9 -2.30 5.20 2.21
C VAL A 9 -2.18 6.12 3.42
N ARG A 10 -2.51 5.59 4.60
CA ARG A 10 -2.48 6.33 5.87
C ARG A 10 -1.49 5.74 6.83
N ASP A 11 -1.44 4.40 6.90
CA ASP A 11 -0.70 3.70 7.93
C ASP A 11 0.22 2.64 7.34
N ILE A 12 1.48 2.70 7.73
CA ILE A 12 2.52 1.74 7.37
C ILE A 12 3.05 1.13 8.66
N TYR A 13 2.48 0.00 9.07
CA TYR A 13 2.92 -0.76 10.23
C TYR A 13 4.02 -1.74 9.87
N TYR A 14 5.20 -1.58 10.47
CA TYR A 14 6.34 -2.48 10.33
C TYR A 14 7.28 -2.31 11.53
N PRO A 15 7.97 -3.35 12.05
CA PRO A 15 7.95 -4.75 11.63
C PRO A 15 6.81 -5.57 12.27
N ARG A 16 5.95 -4.95 13.06
CA ARG A 16 4.86 -5.61 13.80
C ARG A 16 3.53 -4.93 13.53
N VAL A 17 2.46 -5.73 13.59
CA VAL A 17 1.08 -5.25 13.42
C VAL A 17 0.73 -4.29 14.56
N GLY A 18 0.31 -3.06 14.23
CA GLY A 18 -0.13 -2.06 15.21
C GLY A 18 0.95 -1.31 15.99
N ASP A 19 2.23 -1.70 15.86
CA ASP A 19 3.32 -1.11 16.63
C ASP A 19 3.84 0.19 16.00
N ALA A 20 5.03 0.19 15.39
CA ALA A 20 5.57 1.38 14.73
C ALA A 20 4.79 1.70 13.45
N ASN A 21 4.08 2.83 13.45
CA ASN A 21 3.46 3.42 12.27
C ASN A 21 4.43 4.42 11.61
N HIS A 22 4.94 4.09 10.43
CA HIS A 22 5.97 4.85 9.73
C HIS A 22 5.47 6.12 9.01
N THR A 23 4.18 6.42 9.12
CA THR A 23 3.54 7.62 8.57
C THR A 23 2.77 8.39 9.64
N MET A 24 2.59 7.82 10.84
CA MET A 24 1.81 8.42 11.94
C MET A 24 0.41 8.86 11.49
N GLY A 25 -0.21 8.08 10.60
CA GLY A 25 -1.51 8.42 10.02
C GLY A 25 -1.48 9.69 9.17
N ASN A 26 -0.36 10.09 8.58
CA ASN A 26 -0.32 11.17 7.59
C ASN A 26 -0.62 10.63 6.17
N VAL A 27 -1.09 11.51 5.29
CA VAL A 27 -1.57 11.10 3.96
C VAL A 27 -0.37 10.83 3.07
N CYS A 28 -0.26 9.59 2.60
CA CYS A 28 0.60 9.18 1.49
C CYS A 28 -0.24 9.17 0.22
N ARG A 29 0.04 10.09 -0.70
CA ARG A 29 -0.82 10.36 -1.85
C ARG A 29 -0.49 9.47 -3.04
N ALA A 30 -1.49 9.22 -3.87
CA ALA A 30 -1.31 8.74 -5.23
C ALA A 30 -2.08 9.67 -6.17
N GLY A 31 -1.51 9.98 -7.33
CA GLY A 31 -2.08 10.97 -8.25
C GLY A 31 -1.67 10.75 -9.69
N PHE A 32 -2.44 11.33 -10.60
CA PHE A 32 -2.30 11.13 -12.04
C PHE A 32 -2.18 12.48 -12.75
N PHE A 33 -1.19 12.59 -13.63
CA PHE A 33 -1.06 13.69 -14.58
C PHE A 33 -1.38 13.18 -15.98
N ILE A 34 -2.41 13.73 -16.60
CA ILE A 34 -2.87 13.36 -17.94
C ILE A 34 -3.01 14.63 -18.78
N ASP A 35 -2.24 14.73 -19.87
CA ASP A 35 -2.33 15.81 -20.87
C ASP A 35 -2.46 17.23 -20.27
N GLY A 36 -1.59 17.55 -19.29
CA GLY A 36 -1.54 18.89 -18.67
C GLY A 36 -2.50 19.10 -17.50
N LYS A 37 -3.28 18.08 -17.12
CA LYS A 37 -4.17 18.10 -15.96
C LYS A 37 -3.68 17.13 -14.89
N PHE A 38 -3.94 17.46 -13.63
CA PHE A 38 -3.52 16.66 -12.49
C PHE A 38 -4.68 16.44 -11.51
N ALA A 39 -4.75 15.26 -10.90
CA ALA A 39 -5.60 15.02 -9.74
C ALA A 39 -4.97 14.00 -8.78
N TRP A 40 -4.99 14.32 -7.48
CA TRP A 40 -4.76 13.37 -6.39
C TRP A 40 -5.98 12.49 -6.18
N LEU A 41 -5.81 11.29 -5.61
CA LEU A 41 -6.91 10.38 -5.32
C LEU A 41 -7.91 10.88 -4.27
N ASP A 42 -7.60 11.94 -3.52
CA ASP A 42 -8.52 12.59 -2.57
C ASP A 42 -9.43 13.64 -3.24
N ASP A 43 -9.21 13.95 -4.53
CA ASP A 43 -10.09 14.84 -5.30
C ASP A 43 -11.53 14.30 -5.31
N ALA A 44 -12.51 15.18 -5.07
CA ALA A 44 -13.92 14.81 -4.96
C ALA A 44 -14.52 14.29 -6.29
N ALA A 45 -13.90 14.58 -7.43
CA ALA A 45 -14.34 14.16 -8.75
C ALA A 45 -14.06 12.68 -9.06
N TRP A 46 -13.29 11.97 -8.23
CA TRP A 46 -13.11 10.52 -8.38
C TRP A 46 -14.37 9.75 -7.98
N GLU A 47 -14.88 8.97 -8.91
CA GLU A 47 -15.87 7.92 -8.66
C GLU A 47 -15.14 6.66 -8.19
N ARG A 48 -15.47 6.15 -6.99
CA ARG A 48 -14.69 5.11 -6.33
C ARG A 48 -15.51 3.85 -6.10
N LYS A 49 -15.04 2.72 -6.63
CA LYS A 49 -15.49 1.38 -6.24
C LYS A 49 -14.34 0.69 -5.52
N LEU A 50 -14.43 0.66 -4.20
CA LEU A 50 -13.43 0.04 -3.32
C LEU A 50 -13.84 -1.40 -3.00
N GLY A 51 -12.89 -2.32 -3.03
CA GLY A 51 -13.15 -3.73 -2.79
C GLY A 51 -11.87 -4.55 -2.75
N TYR A 52 -12.08 -5.85 -2.67
CA TYR A 52 -11.03 -6.86 -2.69
C TYR A 52 -11.41 -7.92 -3.70
N ALA A 53 -10.42 -8.53 -4.33
CA ALA A 53 -10.64 -9.73 -5.11
C ALA A 53 -11.23 -10.82 -4.21
N GLU A 54 -12.13 -11.61 -4.80
CA GLU A 54 -12.88 -12.68 -4.13
C GLU A 54 -11.98 -13.50 -3.21
N ASP A 55 -12.42 -13.61 -1.95
CA ASP A 55 -11.79 -14.41 -0.91
C ASP A 55 -10.29 -14.12 -0.72
N SER A 56 -9.91 -12.86 -0.86
CA SER A 56 -8.53 -12.44 -0.70
C SER A 56 -8.33 -11.10 0.02
N LEU A 57 -7.07 -10.87 0.40
CA LEU A 57 -6.57 -9.56 0.84
C LEU A 57 -5.85 -8.79 -0.28
N VAL A 58 -6.07 -9.18 -1.55
CA VAL A 58 -5.65 -8.39 -2.72
C VAL A 58 -6.79 -7.43 -3.05
N SER A 59 -6.50 -6.14 -3.21
CA SER A 59 -7.53 -5.17 -3.54
C SER A 59 -8.10 -5.39 -4.95
N ASP A 60 -9.36 -5.04 -5.15
CA ASP A 60 -9.98 -4.89 -6.47
C ASP A 60 -10.67 -3.53 -6.46
N VAL A 61 -9.90 -2.51 -6.83
CA VAL A 61 -10.33 -1.11 -6.75
C VAL A 61 -10.40 -0.51 -8.14
N THR A 62 -11.53 0.13 -8.45
CA THR A 62 -11.74 0.85 -9.71
C THR A 62 -12.09 2.30 -9.39
N LEU A 63 -11.32 3.23 -9.96
CA LEU A 63 -11.49 4.68 -9.79
C LEU A 63 -11.70 5.34 -11.16
N GLY A 64 -12.77 6.11 -11.33
CA GLY A 64 -13.04 6.88 -12.55
C GLY A 64 -12.89 8.38 -12.31
N HIS A 65 -12.27 9.12 -13.23
CA HIS A 65 -12.18 10.58 -13.13
C HIS A 65 -12.62 11.24 -14.44
N PRO A 66 -13.82 11.86 -14.48
CA PRO A 66 -14.34 12.49 -15.70
C PRO A 66 -13.45 13.60 -16.26
N GLY A 67 -12.89 14.46 -15.40
CA GLY A 67 -12.05 15.59 -15.83
C GLY A 67 -10.70 15.22 -16.47
N LEU A 68 -10.08 14.12 -16.03
CA LEU A 68 -8.89 13.51 -16.61
C LEU A 68 -9.22 12.57 -17.77
N GLY A 69 -10.46 12.07 -17.86
CA GLY A 69 -10.89 11.14 -18.90
C GLY A 69 -10.29 9.75 -18.77
N ILE A 70 -10.05 9.29 -17.54
CA ILE A 70 -9.43 7.99 -17.25
C ILE A 70 -10.25 7.13 -16.28
N THR A 71 -10.08 5.82 -16.40
CA THR A 71 -10.44 4.82 -15.39
C THR A 71 -9.18 4.08 -14.97
N VAL A 72 -8.95 3.99 -13.67
CA VAL A 72 -7.79 3.35 -13.05
C VAL A 72 -8.25 2.13 -12.27
N LYS A 73 -7.56 1.01 -12.46
CA LYS A 73 -7.70 -0.18 -11.62
C LYS A 73 -6.45 -0.37 -10.77
N PHE A 74 -6.66 -0.71 -9.50
CA PHE A 74 -5.62 -1.07 -8.55
C PHE A 74 -5.81 -2.50 -8.03
N GLU A 75 -4.75 -3.30 -8.12
CA GLU A 75 -4.59 -4.56 -7.40
C GLU A 75 -3.40 -4.42 -6.43
N ASP A 76 -3.69 -3.94 -5.24
CA ASP A 76 -2.74 -3.70 -4.17
C ASP A 76 -2.70 -4.90 -3.22
N TYR A 77 -1.52 -5.33 -2.79
CA TYR A 77 -1.35 -6.44 -1.86
C TYR A 77 -0.07 -6.36 -1.04
N ILE A 78 -0.05 -7.11 0.07
CA ILE A 78 1.17 -7.45 0.81
C ILE A 78 1.55 -8.87 0.43
N ASP A 79 2.79 -9.10 0.01
CA ASP A 79 3.27 -10.45 -0.31
C ASP A 79 3.10 -11.40 0.88
N LEU A 80 2.60 -12.61 0.62
CA LEU A 80 2.24 -13.57 1.69
C LEU A 80 3.38 -13.94 2.66
N ALA A 81 4.64 -13.78 2.24
CA ALA A 81 5.81 -14.22 3.01
C ALA A 81 6.86 -13.12 3.20
N ARG A 82 6.63 -11.91 2.67
CA ARG A 82 7.62 -10.84 2.66
C ARG A 82 6.97 -9.50 2.96
N ASN A 83 7.79 -8.59 3.50
CA ASN A 83 7.35 -7.25 3.87
C ASN A 83 7.36 -6.32 2.64
N TRP A 84 6.63 -6.71 1.60
CA TRP A 84 6.53 -5.98 0.35
C TRP A 84 5.10 -5.55 0.14
N PHE A 85 4.87 -4.25 0.06
CA PHE A 85 3.62 -3.69 -0.42
C PHE A 85 3.75 -3.45 -1.92
N ILE A 86 2.89 -4.08 -2.71
CA ILE A 86 2.91 -4.01 -4.17
C ILE A 86 1.59 -3.42 -4.64
N ARG A 87 1.66 -2.51 -5.60
CA ARG A 87 0.53 -1.83 -6.21
C ARG A 87 0.59 -2.05 -7.72
N ASN A 88 -0.33 -2.84 -8.25
CA ASN A 88 -0.49 -2.98 -9.70
C ASN A 88 -1.53 -1.97 -10.18
N VAL A 89 -1.14 -1.10 -11.10
CA VAL A 89 -1.99 -0.02 -11.61
C VAL A 89 -2.22 -0.22 -13.10
N SER A 90 -3.48 -0.16 -13.51
CA SER A 90 -3.88 -0.18 -14.93
C SER A 90 -4.71 1.06 -15.22
N VAL A 91 -4.24 1.91 -16.13
CA VAL A 91 -4.89 3.16 -16.54
C VAL A 91 -5.46 2.99 -17.93
N THR A 92 -6.75 3.25 -18.08
CA THR A 92 -7.47 3.19 -19.36
C THR A 92 -8.14 4.52 -19.65
N SER A 93 -8.15 4.93 -20.92
CA SER A 93 -8.88 6.11 -21.38
C SER A 93 -9.71 5.76 -22.61
N PRO A 94 -11.01 6.09 -22.66
CA PRO A 94 -11.83 5.87 -23.86
C PRO A 94 -11.33 6.61 -25.09
N THR A 95 -10.67 7.75 -24.90
CA THR A 95 -10.17 8.62 -25.97
C THR A 95 -8.66 8.54 -26.17
N GLY A 96 -7.95 7.84 -25.27
CA GLY A 96 -6.48 7.87 -25.21
C GLY A 96 -5.94 9.18 -24.62
N PHE A 97 -4.62 9.25 -24.48
CA PHE A 97 -3.88 10.44 -24.02
C PHE A 97 -2.47 10.46 -24.63
N ALA A 98 -1.87 11.64 -24.76
CA ALA A 98 -0.51 11.79 -25.30
C ALA A 98 0.57 11.67 -24.21
N VAL A 99 0.28 12.16 -23.00
CA VAL A 99 1.19 12.14 -21.86
C VAL A 99 0.43 11.68 -20.63
N GLY A 100 0.84 10.54 -20.07
CA GLY A 100 0.36 10.04 -18.80
C GLY A 100 1.50 9.82 -17.81
N ARG A 101 1.32 10.27 -16.56
CA ARG A 101 2.23 9.97 -15.45
C ARG A 101 1.43 9.60 -14.20
N VAL A 102 2.00 8.74 -13.38
CA VAL A 102 1.47 8.41 -12.05
C VAL A 102 2.52 8.74 -10.99
N PHE A 103 2.06 9.28 -9.86
CA PHE A 103 2.90 9.70 -8.75
C PHE A 103 2.49 9.02 -7.46
N PHE A 104 3.47 8.64 -6.65
CA PHE A 104 3.29 8.09 -5.31
C PHE A 104 4.12 8.88 -4.30
N HIS A 105 3.45 9.45 -3.31
CA HIS A 105 4.02 10.23 -2.22
C HIS A 105 4.02 9.42 -0.93
N TYR A 106 5.11 9.52 -0.16
CA TYR A 106 5.27 8.88 1.13
C TYR A 106 5.70 9.89 2.19
N ASP A 107 4.87 10.02 3.22
CA ASP A 107 5.08 10.97 4.30
C ASP A 107 5.77 10.33 5.51
N TRP A 108 7.09 10.45 5.60
CA TRP A 108 7.87 9.64 6.54
C TRP A 108 7.85 10.15 7.99
N PHE A 109 7.43 9.27 8.89
CA PHE A 109 7.57 9.33 10.34
C PHE A 109 8.20 8.01 10.82
N ILE A 110 9.39 7.67 10.34
CA ILE A 110 9.98 6.34 10.59
C ILE A 110 10.17 6.12 12.10
N GLU A 111 9.63 5.00 12.62
CA GLU A 111 9.54 4.69 14.05
C GLU A 111 8.70 5.72 14.83
N GLY A 112 7.61 6.19 14.22
CA GLY A 112 6.67 7.12 14.83
C GLY A 112 7.20 8.55 15.00
N SER A 113 8.27 8.92 14.29
CA SER A 113 8.93 10.21 14.47
C SER A 113 9.43 10.78 13.15
N ASP A 114 9.22 12.08 12.95
CA ASP A 114 9.73 12.84 11.81
C ASP A 114 11.16 13.35 12.01
N ILE A 115 11.79 13.07 13.14
CA ILE A 115 13.16 13.52 13.43
C ILE A 115 14.17 12.49 12.94
N GLY A 116 15.19 12.96 12.20
CA GLY A 116 16.35 12.15 11.81
C GLY A 116 16.04 11.06 10.78
N ASN A 117 15.00 11.26 9.96
CA ASN A 117 14.72 10.43 8.80
C ASN A 117 15.62 10.87 7.63
N THR A 118 15.95 9.96 6.74
CA THR A 118 16.69 10.25 5.51
C THR A 118 15.95 9.66 4.33
N VAL A 119 15.86 10.39 3.22
CA VAL A 119 15.41 9.89 1.92
C VAL A 119 16.50 10.15 0.89
N LEU A 120 16.83 9.16 0.05
CA LEU A 120 17.81 9.31 -1.02
C LEU A 120 17.44 8.54 -2.27
N TYR A 121 17.85 9.04 -3.43
CA TYR A 121 17.82 8.27 -4.66
C TYR A 121 19.01 7.30 -4.71
N GLU A 122 18.75 6.03 -5.01
CA GLU A 122 19.74 4.98 -5.21
C GLU A 122 19.83 4.63 -6.72
N PRO A 123 20.85 5.14 -7.44
CA PRO A 123 21.02 4.92 -8.87
C PRO A 123 21.08 3.46 -9.35
N ARG A 124 21.65 2.51 -8.58
CA ARG A 124 21.75 1.10 -9.00
C ARG A 124 20.39 0.43 -9.03
N HIS A 125 19.54 0.78 -8.07
CA HIS A 125 18.18 0.26 -7.95
C HIS A 125 17.15 1.13 -8.68
N ARG A 126 17.54 2.32 -9.17
CA ARG A 126 16.63 3.29 -9.81
C ARG A 126 15.37 3.51 -8.97
N GLY A 127 15.58 3.71 -7.67
CA GLY A 127 14.53 3.82 -6.66
C GLY A 127 14.93 4.80 -5.58
N VAL A 128 13.99 5.14 -4.71
CA VAL A 128 14.25 5.96 -3.52
C VAL A 128 14.33 5.05 -2.30
N ILE A 129 15.28 5.31 -1.41
CA ILE A 129 15.40 4.65 -0.12
C ILE A 129 15.14 5.66 0.99
N ALA A 130 14.10 5.40 1.78
CA ALA A 130 13.90 6.07 3.05
C ALA A 130 14.47 5.20 4.18
N TYR A 131 15.17 5.79 5.14
CA TYR A 131 15.68 5.04 6.28
C TYR A 131 15.86 5.88 7.54
N LYS A 132 15.86 5.19 8.69
CA LYS A 132 16.29 5.68 10.00
C LYS A 132 16.77 4.51 10.83
N ALA A 133 17.95 4.64 11.42
CA ALA A 133 18.61 3.55 12.15
C ALA A 133 18.58 2.23 11.34
N ASN A 134 17.93 1.19 11.87
CA ASN A 134 17.77 -0.12 11.23
C ASN A 134 16.39 -0.31 10.59
N ARG A 135 15.78 0.73 10.05
CA ARG A 135 14.56 0.64 9.24
C ARG A 135 14.86 1.18 7.85
N TYR A 136 14.63 0.36 6.85
CA TYR A 136 14.85 0.67 5.44
C TYR A 136 13.56 0.45 4.66
N PHE A 137 13.28 1.38 3.75
CA PHE A 137 12.10 1.40 2.88
C PHE A 137 12.58 1.70 1.47
N LEU A 138 12.50 0.72 0.56
CA LEU A 138 12.80 0.95 -0.85
C LEU A 138 11.49 1.18 -1.61
N VAL A 139 11.40 2.35 -2.21
CA VAL A 139 10.32 2.81 -3.09
C VAL A 139 10.80 2.64 -4.53
N GLY A 140 10.21 1.71 -5.26
CA GLY A 140 10.63 1.38 -6.63
C GLY A 140 9.48 0.84 -7.45
N GLY A 141 9.73 0.54 -8.72
CA GLY A 141 8.69 0.02 -9.59
C GLY A 141 9.16 -0.23 -11.00
N GLN A 142 8.20 -0.57 -11.85
CA GLN A 142 8.39 -0.83 -13.26
C GLN A 142 7.13 -0.43 -14.03
N CYS A 143 7.29 0.25 -15.15
CA CYS A 143 6.22 0.57 -16.08
C CYS A 143 6.45 -0.22 -17.38
N ASP A 144 5.52 -1.10 -17.77
CA ASP A 144 5.73 -2.09 -18.83
C ASP A 144 7.10 -2.80 -18.70
N SER A 145 8.02 -2.61 -19.66
CA SER A 145 9.39 -3.14 -19.66
C SER A 145 10.43 -2.17 -19.08
N ALA A 146 10.03 -0.93 -18.74
CA ALA A 146 10.93 0.09 -18.21
C ALA A 146 11.11 -0.08 -16.70
N PHE A 147 12.29 -0.53 -16.29
CA PHE A 147 12.67 -0.73 -14.90
C PHE A 147 13.11 0.57 -14.21
N GLY A 148 12.57 0.78 -13.00
CA GLY A 148 12.90 1.89 -12.11
C GLY A 148 11.85 3.00 -12.13
N ILE A 149 11.96 3.91 -11.17
CA ILE A 149 11.20 5.16 -11.17
C ILE A 149 11.69 6.07 -12.31
N SER A 150 10.80 6.85 -12.91
CA SER A 150 11.15 7.79 -13.99
C SER A 150 11.63 9.13 -13.45
N THR A 151 11.09 9.55 -12.31
CA THR A 151 11.45 10.81 -11.65
C THR A 151 11.17 10.74 -10.14
N TRP A 152 11.76 11.63 -9.36
CA TRP A 152 11.60 11.67 -7.91
C TRP A 152 11.77 13.07 -7.35
N ALA A 153 11.25 13.31 -6.15
CA ALA A 153 11.56 14.45 -5.30
C ALA A 153 11.83 13.92 -3.89
N ASN A 154 12.95 14.34 -3.33
CA ASN A 154 13.31 14.14 -1.93
C ASN A 154 13.35 15.53 -1.27
N GLY A 155 12.67 15.72 -0.15
CA GLY A 155 12.52 17.07 0.39
C GLY A 155 12.11 17.10 1.85
N LYS A 156 12.17 18.31 2.41
CA LYS A 156 11.71 18.58 3.77
C LYS A 156 10.23 18.91 3.77
N LYS A 157 9.57 18.53 4.86
CA LYS A 157 8.18 18.87 5.16
C LYS A 157 8.09 19.60 6.49
N GLY A 158 6.95 20.26 6.72
CA GLY A 158 6.71 21.02 7.96
C GLY A 158 7.44 22.36 7.98
N ASN A 159 7.31 23.11 9.08
CA ASN A 159 7.87 24.47 9.23
C ASN A 159 7.53 25.42 8.06
N GLY A 160 6.30 25.35 7.57
CA GLY A 160 5.81 26.17 6.44
C GLY A 160 6.06 25.57 5.06
N LEU A 161 6.78 24.45 4.96
CA LEU A 161 6.94 23.69 3.71
C LEU A 161 5.79 22.70 3.55
N ALA A 162 5.18 22.69 2.36
CA ALA A 162 4.09 21.78 2.04
C ALA A 162 4.53 20.30 1.95
N GLY A 163 5.77 20.05 1.51
CA GLY A 163 6.31 18.71 1.21
C GLY A 163 6.46 18.48 -0.30
N THR A 164 7.12 17.39 -0.68
CA THR A 164 7.45 17.06 -2.08
C THR A 164 6.24 16.71 -2.94
N TRP A 165 5.06 16.47 -2.34
CA TRP A 165 3.87 16.15 -3.11
C TRP A 165 3.46 17.31 -4.04
N VAL A 166 3.63 18.57 -3.63
CA VAL A 166 3.26 19.73 -4.46
C VAL A 166 4.02 19.77 -5.79
N ASP A 167 5.27 19.29 -5.81
CA ASP A 167 6.05 19.21 -7.06
C ASP A 167 5.33 18.35 -8.11
N ALA A 168 4.57 17.32 -7.72
CA ALA A 168 3.91 16.44 -8.69
C ALA A 168 2.80 17.12 -9.51
N GLU A 169 2.25 18.24 -9.04
CA GLU A 169 1.03 18.84 -9.59
C GLU A 169 1.24 19.48 -10.97
N ASP A 170 2.46 19.91 -11.28
CA ASP A 170 2.84 20.37 -12.63
C ASP A 170 3.42 19.24 -13.51
N GLY A 171 3.49 18.03 -12.96
CA GLY A 171 4.01 16.83 -13.60
C GLY A 171 5.54 16.69 -13.52
N MET A 172 6.28 17.58 -12.84
CA MET A 172 7.74 17.57 -12.76
C MET A 172 8.24 17.50 -11.32
N LEU A 173 9.16 16.57 -11.04
CA LEU A 173 9.77 16.47 -9.71
C LEU A 173 11.20 17.03 -9.72
N GLY A 174 11.62 17.66 -8.61
CA GLY A 174 12.90 18.37 -8.52
C GLY A 174 14.19 17.52 -8.50
N GLN A 175 14.09 16.19 -8.38
CA GLN A 175 15.22 15.24 -8.44
C GLN A 175 16.36 15.47 -7.44
N ASN A 176 16.07 16.06 -6.27
CA ASN A 176 17.06 16.17 -5.20
C ASN A 176 17.60 14.78 -4.81
N PRO A 177 18.94 14.59 -4.74
CA PRO A 177 19.53 13.25 -4.57
C PRO A 177 19.35 12.68 -3.17
N ILE A 178 19.33 13.53 -2.13
CA ILE A 178 19.21 13.13 -0.73
C ILE A 178 18.66 14.30 0.09
N GLU A 179 17.88 13.99 1.13
CA GLU A 179 17.46 14.95 2.14
C GLU A 179 17.34 14.26 3.52
N GLN A 180 17.49 15.03 4.60
CA GLN A 180 17.53 14.54 5.98
C GLN A 180 16.71 15.42 6.94
N GLY A 181 16.21 14.82 8.02
CA GLY A 181 15.39 15.48 9.04
C GLY A 181 13.93 15.08 8.95
N SER A 182 13.02 16.07 8.99
CA SER A 182 11.59 15.88 8.72
C SER A 182 11.38 15.90 7.21
N VAL A 183 11.22 14.71 6.63
CA VAL A 183 11.26 14.51 5.18
C VAL A 183 10.05 13.75 4.67
N ASP A 184 9.77 13.96 3.39
CA ASP A 184 8.92 13.12 2.57
C ASP A 184 9.62 12.82 1.24
N CYS A 185 9.03 11.93 0.45
CA CYS A 185 9.45 11.73 -0.93
C CYS A 185 8.25 11.48 -1.84
N THR A 186 8.40 11.89 -3.09
CA THR A 186 7.47 11.57 -4.18
C THR A 186 8.24 10.88 -5.30
N VAL A 187 7.71 9.78 -5.84
CA VAL A 187 8.24 9.12 -7.03
C VAL A 187 7.22 9.17 -8.15
N GLY A 188 7.71 9.31 -9.38
CA GLY A 188 6.89 9.36 -10.58
C GLY A 188 7.27 8.28 -11.59
N PHE A 189 6.28 7.78 -12.31
CA PHE A 189 6.45 6.83 -13.40
C PHE A 189 5.81 7.41 -14.67
N ASP A 190 6.55 7.33 -15.78
CA ASP A 190 6.06 7.73 -17.08
C ASP A 190 5.26 6.59 -17.72
N LEU A 191 3.96 6.79 -17.89
CA LEU A 191 3.08 5.86 -18.57
C LEU A 191 3.15 6.05 -20.09
N GLY A 192 3.74 7.13 -20.60
CA GLY A 192 3.80 7.47 -22.01
C GLY A 192 2.43 7.88 -22.58
N SER A 193 2.18 7.53 -23.85
CA SER A 193 0.89 7.74 -24.50
C SER A 193 0.02 6.48 -24.42
N ALA A 194 -1.31 6.66 -24.48
CA ALA A 194 -2.27 5.57 -24.57
C ALA A 194 -3.18 5.74 -25.78
N VAL A 195 -3.41 4.63 -26.49
CA VAL A 195 -4.42 4.53 -27.54
C VAL A 195 -5.80 4.35 -26.90
N PRO A 196 -6.90 4.86 -27.50
CA PRO A 196 -8.26 4.60 -27.05
C PRO A 196 -8.51 3.16 -26.59
N ASN A 197 -8.99 3.02 -25.35
CA ASN A 197 -9.36 1.76 -24.69
C ASN A 197 -8.21 0.76 -24.48
N GLN A 198 -6.96 1.13 -24.77
CA GLN A 198 -5.80 0.29 -24.47
C GLN A 198 -5.22 0.68 -23.09
N PRO A 199 -5.14 -0.26 -22.13
CA PRO A 199 -4.57 0.03 -20.83
C PRO A 199 -3.06 0.29 -20.90
N ARG A 200 -2.58 1.20 -20.04
CA ARG A 200 -1.17 1.33 -19.66
C ARG A 200 -1.01 0.76 -18.26
N THR A 201 -0.04 -0.13 -18.07
CA THR A 201 0.13 -0.84 -16.80
C THR A 201 1.48 -0.55 -16.16
N MET A 202 1.49 -0.51 -14.84
CA MET A 202 2.70 -0.39 -14.06
C MET A 202 2.55 -1.10 -12.72
N THR A 203 3.68 -1.50 -12.16
CA THR A 203 3.77 -2.06 -10.82
C THR A 203 4.69 -1.18 -9.99
N HIS A 204 4.17 -0.69 -8.87
CA HIS A 204 4.92 0.04 -7.86
C HIS A 204 5.09 -0.84 -6.62
N TRP A 205 6.24 -0.75 -5.94
CA TRP A 205 6.49 -1.48 -4.70
C TRP A 205 7.17 -0.63 -3.63
N LEU A 206 6.84 -0.97 -2.40
CA LEU A 206 7.49 -0.55 -1.18
C LEU A 206 8.03 -1.79 -0.45
N CYS A 207 9.34 -2.00 -0.50
CA CYS A 207 10.01 -3.06 0.25
C CYS A 207 10.43 -2.54 1.62
N MET A 208 10.13 -3.28 2.69
CA MET A 208 10.44 -2.92 4.07
C MET A 208 11.43 -3.90 4.69
N GLY A 209 12.44 -3.39 5.38
CA GLY A 209 13.55 -4.20 5.86
C GLY A 209 14.28 -3.64 7.08
N THR A 210 15.07 -4.48 7.74
CA THR A 210 15.93 -4.07 8.86
C THR A 210 17.38 -3.82 8.46
N ARG A 211 17.74 -4.23 7.25
CA ARG A 211 19.02 -4.04 6.61
C ARG A 211 18.79 -3.54 5.20
N LEU A 212 19.76 -2.80 4.65
CA LEU A 212 19.71 -2.37 3.25
C LEU A 212 19.48 -3.55 2.29
N SER A 213 20.16 -4.68 2.53
CA SER A 213 20.01 -5.91 1.73
C SER A 213 18.59 -6.47 1.72
N ASP A 214 17.80 -6.25 2.79
CA ASP A 214 16.43 -6.78 2.90
C ASP A 214 15.51 -6.11 1.87
N VAL A 215 15.79 -4.86 1.51
CA VAL A 215 14.98 -4.08 0.55
C VAL A 215 15.57 -4.06 -0.85
N THR A 216 16.89 -4.25 -0.99
CA THR A 216 17.60 -4.34 -2.27
C THR A 216 17.64 -5.77 -2.79
N THR A 217 18.64 -6.55 -2.39
CA THR A 217 18.94 -7.90 -2.90
C THR A 217 17.86 -8.91 -2.56
N TYR A 218 17.32 -8.88 -1.35
CA TYR A 218 16.21 -9.73 -0.93
C TYR A 218 14.85 -9.05 -1.05
N GLY A 219 14.80 -7.87 -1.67
CA GLY A 219 13.59 -7.11 -1.95
C GLY A 219 13.41 -6.94 -3.46
N GLN A 220 13.74 -5.75 -3.96
CA GLN A 220 13.53 -5.38 -5.36
C GLN A 220 14.17 -6.34 -6.37
N GLU A 221 15.39 -6.82 -6.15
CA GLU A 221 16.05 -7.75 -7.09
C GLU A 221 15.27 -9.07 -7.25
N LEU A 222 14.63 -9.55 -6.17
CA LEU A 222 13.77 -10.73 -6.22
C LEU A 222 12.43 -10.46 -6.91
N ILE A 223 11.86 -9.27 -6.72
CA ILE A 223 10.64 -8.83 -7.43
C ILE A 223 10.90 -8.84 -8.94
N VAL A 224 11.98 -8.19 -9.37
CA VAL A 224 12.35 -8.07 -10.79
C VAL A 224 12.70 -9.44 -11.39
N SER A 225 13.51 -10.26 -10.72
CA SER A 225 14.00 -11.52 -11.29
C SER A 225 12.92 -12.60 -11.45
N LYS A 226 11.87 -12.59 -10.63
CA LYS A 226 10.75 -13.54 -10.73
C LYS A 226 9.50 -12.96 -11.41
N GLY A 227 9.44 -11.64 -11.57
CA GLY A 227 8.28 -10.91 -12.06
C GLY A 227 7.24 -10.67 -10.95
N ALA A 228 6.70 -9.45 -10.90
CA ALA A 228 5.69 -9.07 -9.91
C ALA A 228 4.43 -9.94 -9.97
N GLU A 229 4.04 -10.41 -11.16
CA GLU A 229 2.86 -11.26 -11.38
C GLU A 229 2.96 -12.60 -10.65
N THR A 230 4.17 -13.17 -10.58
CA THR A 230 4.42 -14.39 -9.80
C THR A 230 4.07 -14.20 -8.32
N TYR A 231 4.37 -13.02 -7.76
CA TYR A 231 4.09 -12.69 -6.35
C TYR A 231 2.61 -12.34 -6.13
N ARG A 232 1.96 -11.72 -7.12
CA ARG A 232 0.52 -11.46 -7.09
C ARG A 232 -0.25 -12.77 -7.04
N ASP A 233 -0.03 -13.64 -8.02
CA ASP A 233 -0.85 -14.85 -8.21
C ASP A 233 -0.75 -15.78 -7.00
N ARG A 234 0.46 -16.03 -6.51
CA ARG A 234 0.66 -16.85 -5.30
C ARG A 234 0.04 -16.24 -4.05
N THR A 235 0.04 -14.91 -3.91
CA THR A 235 -0.55 -14.23 -2.75
C THR A 235 -2.07 -14.32 -2.79
N ARG A 236 -2.66 -14.12 -3.98
CA ARG A 236 -4.10 -14.30 -4.19
C ARG A 236 -4.52 -15.73 -3.90
N THR A 237 -3.86 -16.72 -4.49
CA THR A 237 -4.15 -18.14 -4.25
C THR A 237 -4.01 -18.50 -2.77
N TYR A 238 -2.97 -17.99 -2.09
CA TYR A 238 -2.80 -18.22 -0.66
C TYR A 238 -4.01 -17.75 0.14
N TRP A 239 -4.49 -16.52 -0.08
CA TRP A 239 -5.61 -16.00 0.70
C TRP A 239 -6.93 -16.70 0.39
N GLN A 240 -7.15 -17.09 -0.85
CA GLN A 240 -8.33 -17.88 -1.24
C GLN A 240 -8.37 -19.20 -0.47
N VAL A 241 -7.30 -19.99 -0.57
CA VAL A 241 -7.18 -21.26 0.17
C VAL A 241 -7.22 -21.06 1.68
N TRP A 242 -6.59 -19.98 2.18
CA TRP A 242 -6.59 -19.67 3.60
C TRP A 242 -8.03 -19.39 4.09
N SER A 243 -8.82 -18.57 3.38
CA SER A 243 -10.18 -18.24 3.80
C SER A 243 -11.19 -19.41 3.70
N GLU A 244 -10.88 -20.43 2.89
CA GLU A 244 -11.70 -21.64 2.68
C GLU A 244 -11.43 -22.76 3.69
N LYS A 245 -10.58 -22.53 4.70
CA LYS A 245 -10.18 -23.55 5.69
C LYS A 245 -11.37 -24.10 6.48
N ASP A 246 -12.43 -23.31 6.64
CA ASP A 246 -13.68 -23.75 7.23
C ASP A 246 -14.58 -24.43 6.18
N HIS A 247 -14.77 -25.74 6.33
CA HIS A 247 -15.53 -26.57 5.40
C HIS A 247 -17.03 -26.67 5.72
N ARG A 248 -17.55 -25.85 6.64
CA ARG A 248 -18.99 -25.81 6.92
C ARG A 248 -19.76 -25.21 5.72
N HIS A 249 -20.91 -25.79 5.40
CA HIS A 249 -21.81 -25.36 4.33
C HIS A 249 -22.64 -24.12 4.72
N ILE A 250 -21.97 -23.01 5.07
CA ILE A 250 -22.61 -21.76 5.52
C ILE A 250 -23.55 -21.20 4.43
N ASP A 251 -23.17 -21.37 3.17
CA ASP A 251 -23.94 -20.94 2.01
C ASP A 251 -25.26 -21.70 1.85
N GLU A 252 -25.26 -23.01 2.08
CA GLU A 252 -26.47 -23.84 2.02
C GLU A 252 -27.47 -23.47 3.12
N GLU A 253 -26.98 -23.11 4.32
CA GLU A 253 -27.83 -22.79 5.46
C GLU A 253 -28.28 -21.32 5.52
N LEU A 254 -27.40 -20.38 5.15
CA LEU A 254 -27.57 -18.93 5.39
C LEU A 254 -27.45 -18.07 4.11
N GLY A 255 -27.05 -18.67 2.98
CA GLY A 255 -26.92 -18.00 1.69
C GLY A 255 -25.56 -17.32 1.44
N HIS A 256 -25.24 -17.09 0.16
CA HIS A 256 -23.94 -16.58 -0.29
C HIS A 256 -23.52 -15.26 0.36
N GLY A 257 -24.45 -14.30 0.56
CA GLY A 257 -24.11 -13.02 1.17
C GLY A 257 -23.60 -13.12 2.61
N VAL A 258 -24.05 -14.13 3.37
CA VAL A 258 -23.55 -14.40 4.73
C VAL A 258 -22.18 -15.05 4.66
N THR A 259 -21.96 -15.97 3.70
CA THR A 259 -20.65 -16.59 3.45
C THR A 259 -19.59 -15.55 3.08
N ASP A 260 -19.92 -14.60 2.20
CA ASP A 260 -19.02 -13.53 1.78
C ASP A 260 -18.62 -12.64 2.98
N LEU A 261 -19.60 -12.27 3.81
CA LEU A 261 -19.36 -11.49 5.03
C LEU A 261 -18.50 -12.27 6.02
N TYR A 262 -18.75 -13.57 6.18
CA TYR A 262 -17.97 -14.45 7.04
C TYR A 262 -16.51 -14.51 6.60
N ARG A 263 -16.25 -14.85 5.32
CA ARG A 263 -14.88 -14.92 4.76
C ARG A 263 -14.16 -13.59 4.88
N ARG A 264 -14.83 -12.48 4.56
CA ARG A 264 -14.28 -11.13 4.77
C ARG A 264 -13.93 -10.88 6.23
N SER A 265 -14.79 -11.25 7.18
CA SER A 265 -14.56 -11.04 8.61
C SER A 265 -13.35 -11.84 9.12
N VAL A 266 -13.18 -13.09 8.68
CA VAL A 266 -12.03 -13.93 9.05
C VAL A 266 -10.72 -13.36 8.48
N LEU A 267 -10.73 -12.91 7.23
CA LEU A 267 -9.59 -12.21 6.61
C LEU A 267 -9.26 -10.89 7.33
N THR A 268 -10.25 -10.09 7.69
CA THR A 268 -10.06 -8.86 8.47
C THR A 268 -9.53 -9.14 9.86
N ALA A 269 -10.03 -10.18 10.54
CA ALA A 269 -9.49 -10.58 11.84
C ALA A 269 -8.00 -10.94 11.72
N ARG A 270 -7.62 -11.68 10.66
CA ARG A 270 -6.23 -12.05 10.41
C ARG A 270 -5.30 -10.85 10.25
N THR A 271 -5.75 -9.73 9.67
CA THR A 271 -4.89 -8.54 9.53
C THR A 271 -4.56 -7.85 10.85
N HIS A 272 -5.28 -8.19 11.93
CA HIS A 272 -5.06 -7.65 13.28
C HIS A 272 -4.21 -8.57 14.17
N VAL A 273 -3.78 -9.73 13.66
CA VAL A 273 -2.91 -10.68 14.39
C VAL A 273 -1.47 -10.51 13.95
N ASP A 274 -0.58 -10.12 14.86
CA ASP A 274 0.86 -10.18 14.63
C ASP A 274 1.33 -11.64 14.56
N ASN A 275 2.33 -11.91 13.74
CA ASN A 275 2.90 -13.25 13.60
C ASN A 275 3.59 -13.78 14.89
N ARG A 276 3.64 -12.98 15.97
CA ARG A 276 4.14 -13.34 17.31
C ARG A 276 3.02 -13.43 18.36
N GLY A 277 1.76 -13.55 17.93
CA GLY A 277 0.62 -13.83 18.80
C GLY A 277 -0.16 -12.61 19.30
N ALA A 278 0.41 -11.40 19.26
CA ALA A 278 -0.32 -10.22 19.69
C ALA A 278 -1.52 -9.94 18.75
N VAL A 279 -2.72 -9.81 19.33
CA VAL A 279 -3.93 -9.43 18.61
C VAL A 279 -4.34 -8.02 19.02
N ILE A 280 -4.32 -7.08 18.07
CA ILE A 280 -4.71 -5.69 18.32
C ILE A 280 -6.21 -5.48 18.08
N ALA A 281 -6.80 -4.45 18.68
CA ALA A 281 -8.22 -4.16 18.50
C ALA A 281 -8.55 -3.50 17.14
N SER A 282 -7.70 -2.58 16.66
CA SER A 282 -7.82 -2.00 15.32
C SER A 282 -6.50 -1.43 14.81
N THR A 283 -6.28 -1.46 13.49
CA THR A 283 -5.17 -0.76 12.83
C THR A 283 -5.46 0.70 12.51
N ASP A 284 -6.64 1.24 12.81
CA ASP A 284 -6.97 2.64 12.48
C ASP A 284 -6.21 3.63 13.39
N PHE A 285 -5.50 4.56 12.76
CA PHE A 285 -4.78 5.64 13.43
C PHE A 285 -5.54 6.97 13.43
N ASP A 286 -6.64 7.12 12.68
CA ASP A 286 -7.38 8.39 12.56
C ASP A 286 -7.98 8.84 13.90
N ILE A 287 -8.29 7.90 14.81
CA ILE A 287 -8.78 8.22 16.15
C ILE A 287 -7.78 9.04 16.98
N THR A 288 -6.47 8.94 16.70
CA THR A 288 -5.43 9.72 17.40
C THR A 288 -5.61 11.22 17.24
N LYS A 289 -6.20 11.68 16.13
CA LYS A 289 -6.46 13.11 15.86
C LYS A 289 -7.43 13.72 16.87
N PHE A 290 -8.37 12.92 17.37
CA PHE A 290 -9.42 13.39 18.29
C PHE A 290 -9.18 12.94 19.73
N ALA A 291 -8.83 11.67 19.93
CA ALA A 291 -8.68 11.07 21.25
C ALA A 291 -7.25 11.16 21.81
N ARG A 292 -6.25 11.46 20.96
CA ARG A 292 -4.82 11.31 21.27
C ARG A 292 -4.46 9.92 21.76
N ASP A 293 -5.18 8.92 21.26
CA ASP A 293 -5.05 7.52 21.61
C ASP A 293 -5.24 6.65 20.37
N THR A 294 -4.86 5.38 20.40
CA THR A 294 -5.00 4.44 19.27
C THR A 294 -5.71 3.15 19.70
N TYR A 295 -6.31 2.42 18.75
CA TYR A 295 -6.82 1.07 19.01
C TYR A 295 -5.82 -0.02 18.64
N ALA A 296 -4.59 0.35 18.28
CA ALA A 296 -3.51 -0.58 17.96
C ALA A 296 -2.91 -1.28 19.19
N TYR A 297 -3.66 -1.35 20.30
CA TYR A 297 -3.28 -2.08 21.51
C TYR A 297 -3.77 -3.52 21.47
N ALA A 298 -2.98 -4.39 22.10
CA ALA A 298 -3.40 -5.75 22.41
C ALA A 298 -4.20 -5.77 23.72
N TRP A 299 -5.53 -5.67 23.61
CA TRP A 299 -6.41 -5.90 24.75
C TRP A 299 -6.72 -7.40 24.89
N PRO A 300 -6.52 -8.02 26.07
CA PRO A 300 -6.78 -9.45 26.26
C PRO A 300 -8.21 -9.89 25.92
N ARG A 301 -9.19 -9.02 26.16
CA ARG A 301 -10.60 -9.27 25.82
C ARG A 301 -10.79 -9.40 24.31
N ASP A 302 -10.30 -8.42 23.56
CA ASP A 302 -10.41 -8.34 22.11
C ASP A 302 -9.64 -9.49 21.46
N GLY A 303 -8.43 -9.77 21.94
CA GLY A 303 -7.62 -10.90 21.51
C GLY A 303 -8.29 -12.26 21.77
N ALA A 304 -8.90 -12.48 22.94
CA ALA A 304 -9.60 -13.72 23.23
C ALA A 304 -10.82 -13.96 22.32
N LEU A 305 -11.57 -12.90 21.97
CA LEU A 305 -12.70 -12.99 21.05
C LEU A 305 -12.24 -13.35 19.63
N VAL A 306 -11.18 -12.69 19.14
CA VAL A 306 -10.59 -12.97 17.82
C VAL A 306 -10.00 -14.37 17.77
N ALA A 307 -9.24 -14.77 18.79
CA ALA A 307 -8.65 -16.10 18.88
C ALA A 307 -9.74 -17.18 18.85
N ASN A 308 -10.80 -17.04 19.66
CA ASN A 308 -11.91 -17.98 19.63
C ASN A 308 -12.61 -18.05 18.26
N ALA A 309 -12.81 -16.92 17.59
CA ALA A 309 -13.42 -16.89 16.27
C ALA A 309 -12.54 -17.59 15.22
N LEU A 310 -11.22 -17.33 15.23
CA LEU A 310 -10.26 -17.94 14.33
C LEU A 310 -10.10 -19.45 14.58
N ASP A 311 -10.06 -19.89 15.84
CA ASP A 311 -10.05 -21.32 16.21
C ASP A 311 -11.28 -22.04 15.63
N ARG A 312 -12.47 -21.45 15.80
CA ARG A 312 -13.72 -21.99 15.28
C ARG A 312 -13.80 -21.97 13.74
N ALA A 313 -12.96 -21.17 13.09
CA ALA A 313 -12.78 -21.14 11.64
C ALA A 313 -11.64 -22.07 11.16
N GLY A 314 -11.01 -22.82 12.09
CA GLY A 314 -9.95 -23.78 11.80
C GLY A 314 -8.53 -23.18 11.79
N HIS A 315 -8.35 -21.92 12.20
CA HIS A 315 -7.07 -21.20 12.15
C HIS A 315 -6.24 -21.27 13.45
N GLU A 316 -6.22 -22.43 14.08
CA GLU A 316 -5.45 -22.69 15.33
C GLU A 316 -3.94 -22.41 15.17
N ASP A 317 -3.42 -22.50 13.94
CA ASP A 317 -2.03 -22.17 13.63
C ASP A 317 -1.70 -20.68 13.81
N VAL A 318 -2.70 -19.81 13.66
CA VAL A 318 -2.55 -18.35 13.83
C VAL A 318 -2.67 -17.97 15.31
N THR A 319 -3.52 -18.65 16.07
CA THR A 319 -3.89 -18.30 17.44
C THR A 319 -3.02 -18.97 18.50
N ARG A 320 -2.24 -20.00 18.14
CA ARG A 320 -1.41 -20.77 19.07
C ARG A 320 -0.41 -19.93 19.89
N GLU A 321 0.08 -18.85 19.31
CA GLU A 321 1.07 -17.96 19.93
C GLU A 321 0.42 -16.86 20.82
N PHE A 322 -0.90 -16.74 20.83
CA PHE A 322 -1.65 -15.83 21.72
C PHE A 322 -1.76 -16.42 23.14
#